data_AF-A0A510K098-F1
#
_entry.id   AF-A0A510K098-F1
#
_cell.length_a   1.000
_cell.length_b   1.000
_cell.length_c   1.000
_cell.angle_alpha   90.00
_cell.angle_beta   90.00
_cell.angle_gamma   90.00
#
_symmetry.space_group_name_H-M   'P 1'
#
loop_
_entity.id
_entity.type
_entity.pdbx_description
1 polymer ?
#
loop_
_entity_poly.entity_id
_entity_poly.type
_entity_poly.pdbx_seq_one_letter_code
_entity_poly.pdbx_strand_id
1 'polypeptide(L)'
;MKKILLMATLLIGAINYAAEGMNLPFTTDGKLHEEKLLNRNISSEDTDVVIKKIGKGKYEITGYYASQDEDFGKVETTTIVSKAILKKNVICDEDICIGYDTKLKKAVFLDKDDMRIIYPEW
;
A
#
# COMPACT_ATOMS: atom_id res chain seq x y z
N MET A 1 6.27 49.21 7.73
CA MET A 1 5.15 48.24 7.84
C MET A 1 5.74 46.84 7.69
N LYS A 2 5.65 46.02 8.75
CA LYS A 2 6.34 44.72 8.90
C LYS A 2 5.73 43.67 7.96
N LYS A 3 6.59 42.98 7.22
CA LYS A 3 6.27 41.81 6.40
C LYS A 3 6.00 40.63 7.33
N ILE A 4 4.79 40.08 7.34
CA ILE A 4 4.49 38.82 8.04
C ILE A 4 4.70 37.70 7.03
N LEU A 5 5.84 37.03 7.15
CA LEU A 5 6.14 35.79 6.45
C LEU A 5 5.42 34.67 7.22
N LEU A 6 4.27 34.19 6.73
CA LEU A 6 3.68 32.95 7.24
C LEU A 6 4.53 31.78 6.75
N MET A 7 5.48 31.35 7.56
CA MET A 7 6.09 30.02 7.45
C MET A 7 5.06 29.01 7.95
N ALA A 8 4.28 28.43 7.02
CA ALA A 8 3.51 27.24 7.30
C ALA A 8 4.49 26.07 7.42
N THR A 9 4.88 25.75 8.66
CA THR A 9 5.57 24.52 8.98
C THR A 9 4.64 23.36 8.65
N LEU A 10 4.93 22.67 7.54
CA LEU A 10 4.44 21.32 7.26
C LEU A 10 4.96 20.41 8.37
N LEU A 11 4.18 20.28 9.45
CA LEU A 11 4.25 19.14 10.35
C LEU A 11 3.82 17.92 9.53
N ILE A 12 4.78 17.30 8.85
CA ILE A 12 4.65 15.92 8.41
C ILE A 12 4.69 15.12 9.72
N GLY A 13 3.51 14.94 10.32
CA GLY A 13 3.35 14.08 11.47
C GLY A 13 3.80 12.68 11.07
N ALA A 14 4.84 12.17 11.73
CA ALA A 14 5.12 10.74 11.74
C ALA A 14 3.92 10.07 12.39
N ILE A 15 3.04 9.52 11.56
CA ILE A 15 1.92 8.72 12.03
C ILE A 15 2.54 7.36 12.37
N ASN A 16 2.72 7.10 13.67
CA ASN A 16 3.10 5.76 14.14
C ASN A 16 1.87 4.86 13.94
N TYR A 17 1.94 3.93 13.00
CA TYR A 17 0.86 2.99 12.73
C TYR A 17 0.91 1.89 13.79
N ALA A 18 -0.17 1.72 14.57
CA ALA A 18 -0.30 0.61 15.50
C ALA A 18 -0.55 -0.70 14.72
N ALA A 19 -0.43 -1.85 15.39
CA ALA A 19 -0.64 -3.18 14.81
C ALA A 19 -2.03 -3.40 14.16
N GLU A 20 -3.00 -2.50 14.37
CA GLU A 20 -4.33 -2.51 13.73
C GLU A 20 -4.39 -1.69 12.42
N GLY A 21 -3.27 -1.11 11.97
CA GLY A 21 -3.21 -0.20 10.82
C GLY A 21 -3.86 1.17 11.08
N MET A 22 -4.04 1.95 10.02
CA MET A 22 -4.63 3.29 10.03
C MET A 22 -6.13 3.27 10.31
N ASN A 23 -6.82 2.19 9.95
CA ASN A 23 -8.28 2.04 10.07
C ASN A 23 -9.06 3.21 9.41
N LEU A 24 -8.52 3.76 8.32
CA LEU A 24 -9.12 4.90 7.60
C LEU A 24 -10.06 4.43 6.48
N PRO A 25 -11.12 5.21 6.15
CA PRO A 25 -11.98 4.87 5.03
C PRO A 25 -11.24 4.99 3.69
N PHE A 26 -11.42 4.00 2.82
CA PHE A 26 -10.92 4.03 1.45
C PHE A 26 -11.76 4.97 0.56
N THR A 27 -11.09 5.89 -0.15
CA THR A 27 -11.70 6.85 -1.06
C THR A 27 -11.36 6.52 -2.51
N THR A 28 -12.37 6.38 -3.36
CA THR A 28 -12.20 6.02 -4.78
C THR A 28 -13.10 6.85 -5.69
N ASP A 29 -12.66 7.08 -6.93
CA ASP A 29 -13.46 7.62 -8.03
C ASP A 29 -14.16 6.51 -8.87
N GLY A 30 -14.06 5.26 -8.42
CA GLY A 30 -14.58 4.07 -9.12
C GLY A 30 -13.61 3.47 -10.15
N LYS A 31 -12.42 4.05 -10.36
CA LYS A 31 -11.39 3.52 -11.25
C LYS A 31 -10.32 2.77 -10.48
N LEU A 32 -9.73 1.77 -11.13
CA LEU A 32 -8.63 0.99 -10.58
C LEU A 32 -7.30 1.76 -10.55
N HIS A 33 -7.10 2.70 -11.48
CA HIS A 33 -5.81 3.39 -11.66
C HIS A 33 -4.65 2.41 -11.88
N GLU A 34 -4.76 1.55 -12.91
CA GLU A 34 -3.71 0.57 -13.26
C GLU A 34 -2.33 1.22 -13.43
N GLU A 35 -2.28 2.45 -13.96
CA GLU A 35 -1.06 3.23 -14.13
C GLU A 35 -0.37 3.63 -12.81
N LYS A 36 -1.11 3.60 -11.70
CA LYS A 36 -0.61 3.91 -10.35
C LYS A 36 -0.19 2.67 -9.58
N LEU A 37 -0.62 1.48 -10.01
CA LEU A 37 -0.46 0.24 -9.26
C LEU A 37 0.45 -0.79 -9.94
N LEU A 38 0.41 -0.88 -11.27
CA LEU A 38 1.00 -2.02 -11.97
C LEU A 38 2.48 -1.80 -12.31
N ASN A 39 3.24 -2.90 -12.30
CA ASN A 39 4.63 -3.00 -12.76
C ASN A 39 5.58 -1.97 -12.12
N ARG A 40 5.31 -1.61 -10.85
CA ARG A 40 6.18 -0.78 -10.02
C ARG A 40 6.23 -1.35 -8.61
N ASN A 41 7.25 -0.95 -7.84
CA ASN A 41 7.31 -1.25 -6.43
C ASN A 41 6.27 -0.39 -5.69
N ILE A 42 5.41 -1.03 -4.91
CA ILE A 42 4.53 -0.41 -3.94
C ILE A 42 5.02 -0.86 -2.60
N SER A 43 5.48 0.09 -1.82
CA SER A 43 6.32 -0.19 -0.69
C SER A 43 5.61 0.38 0.53
N SER A 44 5.67 -0.31 1.66
CA SER A 44 5.03 0.09 2.92
C SER A 44 5.95 -0.18 4.11
N GLU A 45 5.48 0.10 5.32
CA GLU A 45 6.23 -0.19 6.54
C GLU A 45 6.58 -1.68 6.67
N ASP A 46 5.63 -2.57 6.33
CA ASP A 46 5.77 -4.01 6.58
C ASP A 46 6.16 -4.82 5.33
N THR A 47 5.84 -4.33 4.13
CA THR A 47 6.03 -5.11 2.90
C THR A 47 6.31 -4.24 1.68
N ASP A 48 7.14 -4.78 0.80
CA ASP A 48 7.27 -4.36 -0.59
C ASP A 48 6.45 -5.30 -1.47
N VAL A 49 5.70 -4.75 -2.43
CA VAL A 49 4.96 -5.56 -3.41
C VAL A 49 5.09 -5.03 -4.83
N VAL A 50 5.04 -5.93 -5.80
CA VAL A 50 4.88 -5.62 -7.22
C VAL A 50 3.64 -6.33 -7.75
N ILE A 51 2.78 -5.57 -8.44
CA ILE A 51 1.55 -6.11 -9.03
C ILE A 51 1.70 -6.20 -10.54
N LYS A 52 1.40 -7.37 -11.11
CA LYS A 52 1.40 -7.61 -12.54
C LYS A 52 0.02 -8.06 -13.02
N LYS A 53 -0.45 -7.49 -14.13
CA LYS A 53 -1.66 -7.96 -14.80
C LYS A 53 -1.35 -9.17 -15.66
N ILE A 54 -2.05 -10.26 -15.42
CA ILE A 54 -1.87 -11.55 -16.13
C ILE A 54 -3.08 -11.93 -16.99
N GLY A 55 -4.18 -11.18 -16.89
CA GLY A 55 -5.36 -11.35 -17.72
C GLY A 55 -6.44 -10.32 -17.39
N LYS A 56 -7.57 -10.39 -18.10
CA LYS A 56 -8.72 -9.52 -17.81
C LYS A 56 -9.23 -9.80 -16.39
N GLY A 57 -9.08 -8.81 -15.50
CA GLY A 57 -9.47 -8.92 -14.09
C GLY A 57 -8.63 -9.89 -13.26
N LYS A 58 -7.47 -10.32 -13.76
CA LYS A 58 -6.57 -11.27 -13.11
C LYS A 58 -5.17 -10.68 -12.98
N TYR A 59 -4.60 -10.79 -11.79
CA TYR A 59 -3.33 -10.20 -11.42
C TYR A 59 -2.49 -11.21 -10.64
N GLU A 60 -1.21 -10.89 -10.51
CA GLU A 60 -0.23 -11.57 -9.67
C GLU A 60 0.39 -10.51 -8.77
N ILE A 61 0.45 -10.78 -7.47
CA ILE A 61 1.11 -9.92 -6.47
C ILE A 61 2.36 -10.66 -6.01
N THR A 62 3.51 -10.02 -6.16
CA THR A 62 4.78 -10.51 -5.63
C THR A 62 5.13 -9.68 -4.40
N GLY A 63 5.11 -10.30 -3.21
CA GLY A 63 5.54 -9.68 -1.95
C GLY A 63 6.98 -10.05 -1.58
N TYR A 64 7.71 -9.09 -1.04
CA TYR A 64 9.09 -9.26 -0.56
C TYR A 64 9.15 -8.98 0.94
N TYR A 65 9.52 -10.01 1.69
CA TYR A 65 9.58 -9.97 3.15
C TYR A 65 11.02 -10.14 3.60
N ALA A 66 11.54 -9.17 4.35
CA ALA A 66 12.84 -9.27 4.98
C ALA A 66 12.67 -9.82 6.40
N SER A 67 13.16 -11.03 6.66
CA SER A 67 13.33 -11.53 8.02
C SER A 67 14.79 -11.37 8.42
N GLN A 68 15.02 -10.86 9.62
CA GLN A 68 16.34 -10.75 10.21
C GLN A 68 16.44 -11.84 11.29
N ASP A 69 17.28 -12.85 11.06
CA ASP A 69 17.59 -13.83 12.10
C ASP A 69 18.35 -13.11 13.23
N GLU A 70 17.83 -13.18 14.45
CA GLU A 70 18.37 -12.46 15.62
C GLU A 70 19.83 -12.87 15.96
N ASP A 71 20.29 -14.03 15.47
CA ASP A 71 21.54 -14.66 15.92
C ASP A 71 22.72 -14.44 14.96
N PHE A 72 22.47 -14.09 13.69
CA PHE A 72 23.51 -13.82 12.70
C PHE A 72 22.93 -12.83 11.69
N GLY A 73 23.45 -11.59 11.62
CA GLY A 73 22.91 -10.46 10.85
C GLY A 73 22.86 -10.63 9.31
N LYS A 74 22.24 -11.71 8.85
CA LYS A 74 21.94 -12.07 7.48
C LYS A 74 20.46 -11.77 7.29
N VAL A 75 20.17 -10.78 6.44
CA VAL A 75 18.80 -10.49 6.03
C VAL A 75 18.42 -11.53 4.98
N GLU A 76 17.45 -12.39 5.30
CA GLU A 76 16.86 -13.29 4.31
C GLU A 76 15.62 -12.62 3.72
N THR A 77 15.61 -12.45 2.40
CA THR A 77 14.45 -11.92 1.68
C THR A 77 13.64 -13.08 1.13
N THR A 78 12.47 -13.30 1.70
CA THR A 78 11.49 -14.26 1.19
C THR A 78 10.62 -13.59 0.14
N THR A 79 10.42 -14.26 -1.00
CA THR A 79 9.53 -13.79 -2.06
C THR A 79 8.30 -14.70 -2.12
N ILE A 80 7.12 -14.11 -2.02
CA ILE A 80 5.83 -14.82 -2.11
C ILE A 80 5.08 -14.28 -3.32
N VAL A 81 4.54 -15.20 -4.13
CA VAL A 81 3.75 -14.85 -5.31
C VAL A 81 2.34 -15.37 -5.14
N SER A 82 1.35 -14.48 -5.13
CA SER A 82 -0.06 -14.81 -4.97
C SER A 82 -0.87 -14.43 -6.22
N LYS A 83 -1.94 -15.17 -6.48
CA LYS A 83 -2.91 -14.83 -7.53
C LYS A 83 -3.95 -13.88 -6.96
N ALA A 84 -4.24 -12.81 -7.69
CA ALA A 84 -5.20 -11.80 -7.29
C ALA A 84 -6.27 -11.57 -8.36
N ILE A 85 -7.43 -11.08 -7.93
CA ILE A 85 -8.57 -10.75 -8.79
C ILE A 85 -9.01 -9.30 -8.59
N LEU A 86 -9.54 -8.70 -9.66
CA LEU A 86 -10.19 -7.40 -9.56
C LEU A 86 -11.55 -7.54 -8.87
N LYS A 87 -11.70 -6.92 -7.71
CA LYS A 87 -12.99 -6.71 -7.05
C LYS A 87 -13.36 -5.23 -7.17
N LYS A 88 -14.30 -4.91 -8.05
CA LYS A 88 -14.65 -3.52 -8.42
C LYS A 88 -13.43 -2.75 -8.96
N ASN A 89 -12.78 -1.98 -8.09
CA ASN A 89 -11.66 -1.09 -8.40
C ASN A 89 -10.45 -1.33 -7.47
N VAL A 90 -10.39 -2.49 -6.83
CA VAL A 90 -9.27 -2.96 -5.99
C VAL A 90 -8.81 -4.35 -6.42
N ILE A 91 -7.52 -4.64 -6.27
CA ILE A 91 -6.91 -5.93 -6.60
C ILE A 91 -6.72 -6.70 -5.31
N CYS A 92 -7.31 -7.89 -5.18
CA CYS A 92 -7.29 -8.66 -3.94
C CYS A 92 -6.77 -10.08 -4.16
N ASP A 93 -5.87 -10.52 -3.30
CA ASP A 93 -5.54 -11.93 -3.12
C ASP A 93 -6.33 -12.53 -1.93
N GLU A 94 -5.80 -13.58 -1.31
CA GLU A 94 -6.44 -14.27 -0.18
C GLU A 94 -6.34 -13.48 1.14
N ASP A 95 -5.33 -12.62 1.27
CA ASP A 95 -4.96 -11.97 2.52
C ASP A 95 -5.19 -10.45 2.49
N ILE A 96 -4.87 -9.80 1.38
CA ILE A 96 -4.89 -8.33 1.26
C ILE A 96 -5.59 -7.86 -0.01
N CYS A 97 -6.09 -6.62 0.04
CA CYS A 97 -6.53 -5.87 -1.12
C CYS A 97 -5.63 -4.64 -1.33
N ILE A 98 -5.38 -4.26 -2.57
CA ILE A 98 -4.58 -3.09 -2.93
C ILE A 98 -5.39 -2.20 -3.86
N GLY A 99 -5.45 -0.90 -3.54
CA GLY A 99 -6.18 0.10 -4.31
C GLY A 99 -5.43 1.42 -4.41
N TYR A 100 -5.95 2.34 -5.22
CA TYR A 100 -5.48 3.72 -5.26
C TYR A 100 -6.45 4.63 -4.54
N ASP A 101 -6.02 5.22 -3.42
CA ASP A 101 -6.85 6.13 -2.66
C ASP A 101 -6.78 7.54 -3.26
N THR A 102 -7.92 8.09 -3.66
CA THR A 102 -7.98 9.38 -4.36
C THR A 102 -7.79 10.59 -3.43
N LYS A 103 -7.98 10.42 -2.12
CA LYS A 103 -7.77 11.47 -1.12
C LYS A 103 -6.30 11.55 -0.70
N LEU A 104 -5.67 10.41 -0.44
CA LEU A 104 -4.25 10.29 -0.14
C LEU A 104 -3.36 10.40 -1.39
N LYS A 105 -3.94 10.14 -2.57
CA LYS A 105 -3.26 10.12 -3.87
C LYS A 105 -2.13 9.08 -3.93
N LYS A 106 -2.33 7.97 -3.23
CA LYS A 106 -1.34 6.92 -2.99
C LYS A 106 -1.94 5.54 -3.20
N ALA A 107 -1.11 4.57 -3.56
CA ALA A 107 -1.45 3.17 -3.39
C ALA A 107 -1.66 2.87 -1.89
N VAL A 108 -2.63 2.03 -1.58
CA VAL A 108 -3.00 1.67 -0.20
C VAL A 108 -3.27 0.19 -0.09
N PHE A 109 -2.89 -0.37 1.05
CA PHE A 109 -3.21 -1.73 1.45
C PHE A 109 -4.48 -1.69 2.30
N LEU A 110 -5.43 -2.55 1.97
CA LEU A 110 -6.77 -2.56 2.50
C LEU A 110 -7.05 -3.89 3.17
N ASP A 111 -7.73 -3.83 4.31
CA ASP A 111 -8.31 -4.99 4.96
C ASP A 111 -9.36 -5.61 4.03
N LYS A 112 -9.31 -6.92 3.84
CA LYS A 112 -10.16 -7.62 2.87
C LYS A 112 -11.63 -7.70 3.29
N ASP A 113 -11.92 -7.58 4.58
CA ASP A 113 -13.25 -7.76 5.16
C ASP A 113 -14.04 -6.45 5.15
N ASP A 114 -13.41 -5.33 5.49
CA ASP A 114 -14.10 -4.02 5.57
C ASP A 114 -13.57 -2.93 4.61
N MET A 115 -12.55 -3.24 3.81
CA MET A 115 -11.91 -2.34 2.83
C MET A 115 -11.32 -1.07 3.46
N ARG A 116 -11.03 -1.07 4.76
CA ARG A 116 -10.37 0.06 5.42
C ARG A 116 -8.88 0.00 5.18
N ILE A 117 -8.28 1.17 5.11
CA ILE A 117 -6.85 1.31 4.85
C ILE A 117 -6.08 0.85 6.08
N ILE A 118 -5.22 -0.13 5.90
CA ILE A 118 -4.25 -0.60 6.89
C ILE A 118 -3.03 0.33 6.85
N TYR A 119 -2.41 0.51 5.68
CA TYR A 119 -1.31 1.46 5.50
C TYR A 119 -1.21 1.97 4.05
N PRO A 120 -0.70 3.19 3.84
CA PRO A 120 -0.45 3.74 2.52
C PRO A 120 0.97 3.36 2.03
N GLU A 121 1.22 3.50 0.73
CA GLU A 121 2.59 3.48 0.24
C GLU A 121 3.41 4.64 0.84
N TRP A 122 4.68 4.42 1.22
CA TRP A 122 5.63 5.50 1.59
C TRP A 122 6.03 6.36 0.40
#